data_AF-A0A815XHY0-F1
#
_entry.id   AF-A0A815XHY0-F1
#
_cell.length_a   1.000
_cell.length_b   1.000
_cell.length_c   1.000
_cell.angle_alpha   90.00
_cell.angle_beta   90.00
_cell.angle_gamma   90.00
#
_symmetry.space_group_name_H-M   'P 1'
#
loop_
_entity.id
_entity.type
_entity.pdbx_description
1 polymer ?
#
loop_
_entity_poly.entity_id
_entity_poly.type
_entity_poly.pdbx_seq_one_letter_code
_entity_poly.pdbx_strand_id
1 'polypeptide(L)'
;ILPYDDDLDILVSEYDRLQLLKIRDSIADDQRSWTIFSPNNNSLDKFYFRESKKAGSMKWNWPFIDLFGFQENSTHIWFEAPVDKKYIFPLVLRPIASQWLWSPRSIFGYYRSLQKRHNLYAVAPSFGQTCLQQRYSHRYERTTQNFVVVNCSQLHNIYPYIRRTCNETKCFEYLMINETTPMYSLNTDKDAYAHL
;
A
#
# COMPACT_ATOMS: atom_id res chain seq x y z
N ILE A 1 -7.28 2.23 -5.12
CA ILE A 1 -6.16 3.19 -5.15
C ILE A 1 -6.74 4.55 -4.85
N LEU A 2 -6.08 5.36 -4.02
CA LEU A 2 -6.56 6.72 -3.80
C LEU A 2 -6.60 7.43 -5.15
N PRO A 3 -7.66 8.17 -5.47
CA PRO A 3 -7.90 8.71 -6.82
C PRO A 3 -6.86 9.75 -7.25
N TYR A 4 -6.11 10.29 -6.30
CA TYR A 4 -5.07 11.29 -6.49
C TYR A 4 -3.66 10.72 -6.27
N ASP A 5 -3.53 9.40 -6.12
CA ASP A 5 -2.27 8.68 -6.07
C ASP A 5 -1.89 8.22 -7.48
N ASP A 6 -0.59 8.20 -7.81
CA ASP A 6 -0.13 7.88 -9.15
C ASP A 6 0.78 6.64 -9.24
N ASP A 7 0.88 5.86 -8.17
CA ASP A 7 1.60 4.59 -8.09
C ASP A 7 0.95 3.57 -7.12
N LEU A 8 1.61 2.43 -6.92
CA LEU A 8 1.19 1.36 -6.01
C LEU A 8 2.43 0.73 -5.38
N ASP A 9 2.45 0.65 -4.05
CA ASP A 9 3.51 -0.01 -3.30
C ASP A 9 3.09 -1.40 -2.84
N ILE A 10 3.98 -2.38 -3.00
CA ILE A 10 3.80 -3.74 -2.50
C ILE A 10 5.04 -4.16 -1.72
N LEU A 11 4.82 -4.60 -0.49
CA LEU A 11 5.82 -5.28 0.32
C LEU A 11 5.82 -6.78 0.01
N VAL A 12 6.99 -7.32 -0.31
CA VAL A 12 7.23 -8.74 -0.57
C VAL A 12 8.39 -9.23 0.27
N SER A 13 8.42 -10.51 0.65
CA SER A 13 9.59 -11.05 1.34
C SER A 13 10.81 -10.95 0.40
N GLU A 14 12.00 -10.72 0.95
CA GLU A 14 13.22 -10.67 0.13
C GLU A 14 13.43 -11.97 -0.66
N TYR A 15 13.00 -13.11 -0.10
CA TYR A 15 13.00 -14.38 -0.80
C TYR A 15 12.10 -14.33 -2.05
N ASP A 16 10.83 -13.93 -1.89
CA ASP A 16 9.86 -13.89 -3.00
C ASP A 16 10.26 -12.86 -4.05
N ARG A 17 10.80 -11.71 -3.62
CA ARG A 17 11.38 -10.69 -4.51
C ARG A 17 12.43 -11.30 -5.43
N LEU A 18 13.38 -12.06 -4.88
CA LEU A 18 14.41 -12.74 -5.68
C LEU A 18 13.83 -13.81 -6.60
N GLN A 19 12.76 -14.51 -6.20
CA GLN A 19 12.05 -15.44 -7.08
C GLN A 19 11.37 -14.73 -8.26
N LEU A 20 10.76 -13.56 -8.04
CA LEU A 20 10.15 -12.76 -9.11
C LEU A 20 11.20 -12.33 -10.16
N LEU A 21 12.40 -11.94 -9.72
CA LEU A 21 13.50 -11.61 -10.63
C LEU A 21 13.97 -12.84 -11.43
N LYS A 22 14.03 -14.03 -10.81
CA LYS A 22 14.35 -15.27 -11.52
C LYS A 22 13.28 -15.64 -12.56
N ILE A 23 12.01 -15.49 -12.22
CA ILE A 23 10.89 -15.73 -13.16
C ILE A 23 10.95 -14.73 -14.32
N ARG A 24 11.26 -13.46 -14.04
CA ARG A 24 11.49 -12.46 -15.08
C ARG A 24 12.59 -12.91 -16.04
N ASP A 25 13.72 -13.40 -15.51
CA ASP A 25 14.90 -13.76 -16.31
C ASP A 25 14.76 -15.10 -17.04
N SER A 26 13.86 -15.98 -16.59
CA SER A 26 13.59 -17.27 -17.26
C SER A 26 12.68 -17.14 -18.48
N ILE A 27 12.01 -15.99 -18.66
CA ILE A 27 11.14 -15.73 -19.81
C ILE A 27 11.89 -14.82 -20.80
N ALA A 28 11.92 -15.24 -22.06
CA ALA A 28 12.57 -14.48 -23.13
C ALA A 28 12.02 -13.03 -23.21
N ASP A 29 12.91 -12.10 -23.54
CA ASP A 29 12.64 -10.66 -23.45
C ASP A 29 11.52 -10.21 -24.39
N ASP A 30 11.47 -10.81 -25.59
CA ASP A 30 10.46 -10.61 -26.63
C ASP A 30 9.10 -11.22 -26.31
N GLN A 31 9.03 -12.11 -25.33
CA GLN A 31 7.79 -12.77 -24.89
C GLN A 31 7.08 -12.07 -23.72
N ARG A 32 7.64 -10.97 -23.20
CA ARG A 32 7.09 -10.26 -22.03
C ARG A 32 6.58 -8.88 -22.40
N SER A 33 5.33 -8.58 -22.05
CA SER A 33 4.77 -7.22 -22.10
C SER A 33 5.15 -6.36 -20.88
N TRP A 34 5.83 -6.94 -19.89
CA TRP A 34 6.22 -6.30 -18.63
C TRP A 34 7.70 -6.56 -18.31
N THR A 35 8.24 -5.83 -17.34
CA THR A 35 9.57 -6.06 -16.79
C THR A 35 9.66 -5.58 -15.35
N ILE A 36 10.74 -5.97 -14.67
CA ILE A 36 11.12 -5.47 -13.35
C ILE A 36 12.50 -4.84 -13.47
N PHE A 37 12.64 -3.57 -13.05
CA PHE A 37 13.90 -2.84 -13.02
C PHE A 37 14.35 -2.60 -11.59
N SER A 38 15.61 -2.93 -11.29
CA SER A 38 16.22 -2.73 -9.96
C SER A 38 17.18 -1.53 -10.03
N PRO A 39 16.81 -0.33 -9.53
CA PRO A 39 17.61 0.88 -9.74
C PRO A 39 18.98 0.80 -9.12
N ASN A 40 19.10 0.31 -7.87
CA ASN A 40 20.30 0.46 -7.05
C ASN A 40 20.56 -0.73 -6.11
N ASN A 41 20.12 -1.95 -6.42
CA ASN A 41 20.21 -3.13 -5.52
C ASN A 41 19.60 -2.98 -4.10
N ASN A 42 18.89 -1.87 -3.82
CA ASN A 42 18.40 -1.50 -2.48
C ASN A 42 17.04 -2.14 -2.12
N SER A 43 16.80 -3.39 -2.49
CA SER A 43 15.51 -4.09 -2.27
C SER A 43 14.26 -3.36 -2.77
N LEU A 44 14.41 -2.34 -3.63
CA LEU A 44 13.31 -1.64 -4.29
C LEU A 44 13.40 -1.93 -5.79
N ASP A 45 12.38 -2.59 -6.32
CA ASP A 45 12.25 -2.81 -7.75
C ASP A 45 11.01 -2.11 -8.31
N LYS A 46 11.09 -1.70 -9.58
CA LYS A 46 9.99 -1.10 -10.33
C LYS A 46 9.42 -2.15 -11.29
N PHE A 47 8.20 -2.60 -11.06
CA PHE A 47 7.45 -3.44 -12.02
C PHE A 47 6.63 -2.54 -12.95
N TYR A 48 6.76 -2.69 -14.27
CA TYR A 48 6.02 -1.88 -15.24
C TYR A 48 5.83 -2.58 -16.58
N PHE A 49 4.88 -2.07 -17.37
CA PHE A 49 4.65 -2.51 -18.74
C PHE A 49 5.63 -1.85 -19.71
N ARG A 50 6.20 -2.63 -20.63
CA ARG A 50 7.24 -2.15 -21.55
C ARG A 50 6.76 -1.11 -22.55
N GLU A 51 5.50 -1.22 -22.93
CA GLU A 51 4.84 -0.33 -23.89
C GLU A 51 4.30 0.96 -23.24
N SER A 52 4.37 1.08 -21.90
CA SER A 52 3.94 2.30 -21.22
C SER A 52 4.94 3.45 -21.38
N LYS A 53 4.52 4.67 -21.10
CA LYS A 53 5.34 5.87 -21.30
C LYS A 53 6.44 5.96 -20.26
N LYS A 54 7.60 6.51 -20.60
CA LYS A 54 8.67 6.77 -19.63
C LYS A 54 8.17 7.62 -18.45
N ALA A 55 8.62 7.28 -17.24
CA ALA A 55 8.40 8.07 -16.05
C ALA A 55 9.43 9.22 -16.03
N GLY A 56 9.06 10.39 -16.54
CA GLY A 56 10.00 11.51 -16.72
C GLY A 56 11.25 11.09 -17.52
N SER A 57 12.44 11.33 -16.96
CA SER A 57 13.74 10.91 -17.53
C SER A 57 14.26 9.59 -16.95
N MET A 58 13.43 8.82 -16.24
CA MET A 58 13.87 7.61 -15.56
C MET A 58 13.99 6.42 -16.52
N LYS A 59 14.72 5.39 -16.08
CA LYS A 59 14.91 4.16 -16.87
C LYS A 59 13.64 3.29 -16.94
N TRP A 60 12.72 3.45 -15.99
CA TRP A 60 11.42 2.76 -15.95
C TRP A 60 10.30 3.55 -16.62
N ASN A 61 9.17 2.88 -16.82
CA ASN A 61 7.97 3.48 -17.41
C ASN A 61 6.88 3.65 -16.35
N TRP A 62 5.97 4.58 -16.59
CA TRP A 62 4.77 4.83 -15.80
C TRP A 62 3.50 4.40 -16.57
N PRO A 63 2.51 3.78 -15.93
CA PRO A 63 2.44 3.46 -14.49
C PRO A 63 3.37 2.28 -14.11
N PHE A 64 3.79 2.26 -12.85
CA PHE A 64 4.60 1.21 -12.25
C PHE A 64 4.09 0.82 -10.87
N ILE A 65 4.58 -0.31 -10.37
CA ILE A 65 4.41 -0.81 -9.00
C ILE A 65 5.78 -0.84 -8.35
N ASP A 66 5.88 -0.29 -7.14
CA ASP A 66 7.07 -0.39 -6.32
C ASP A 66 7.03 -1.69 -5.52
N LEU A 67 8.04 -2.54 -5.74
CA LEU A 67 8.22 -3.80 -5.05
C LEU A 67 9.32 -3.64 -4.02
N PHE A 68 8.93 -3.59 -2.74
CA PHE A 68 9.83 -3.46 -1.61
C PHE A 68 10.08 -4.83 -0.97
N GLY A 69 11.33 -5.26 -0.97
CA GLY A 69 11.79 -6.44 -0.25
C GLY A 69 11.89 -6.16 1.25
N PHE A 70 11.24 -6.99 2.06
CA PHE A 70 11.44 -6.99 3.51
C PHE A 70 12.23 -8.21 3.97
N GLN A 71 13.07 -8.01 4.98
CA GLN A 71 13.67 -9.09 5.75
C GLN A 71 12.79 -9.43 6.94
N GLU A 72 12.93 -10.61 7.53
CA GLU A 72 12.10 -11.01 8.66
C GLU A 72 12.82 -11.95 9.63
N ASN A 73 12.30 -12.01 10.85
CA ASN A 73 12.66 -13.00 11.85
C ASN A 73 11.38 -13.57 12.49
N SER A 74 11.50 -14.23 13.64
CA SER A 74 10.35 -14.85 14.32
C SER A 74 9.25 -13.87 14.73
N THR A 75 9.55 -12.58 14.93
CA THR A 75 8.62 -11.61 15.54
C THR A 75 8.38 -10.36 14.70
N HIS A 76 9.29 -9.95 13.82
CA HIS A 76 9.13 -8.73 13.03
C HIS A 76 9.45 -8.93 11.54
N ILE A 77 9.02 -7.98 10.73
CA ILE A 77 9.55 -7.73 9.39
C ILE A 77 10.32 -6.40 9.40
N TRP A 78 11.31 -6.24 8.52
CA TRP A 78 12.16 -5.07 8.37
C TRP A 78 12.14 -4.58 6.93
N PHE A 79 11.70 -3.35 6.74
CA PHE A 79 11.83 -2.60 5.48
C PHE A 79 12.42 -1.20 5.79
N GLU A 80 11.59 -0.24 6.19
CA GLU A 80 12.04 1.07 6.71
C GLU A 80 12.26 1.06 8.23
N ALA A 81 11.38 0.35 8.93
CA ALA A 81 11.42 0.14 10.37
C ALA A 81 10.93 -1.28 10.68
N PRO A 82 11.35 -1.87 11.81
CA PRO A 82 10.80 -3.15 12.23
C PRO A 82 9.34 -3.03 12.63
N VAL A 83 8.50 -3.88 12.04
CA VAL A 83 7.08 -4.00 12.35
C VAL A 83 6.79 -5.38 12.92
N ASP A 84 6.11 -5.41 14.06
CA ASP A 84 5.70 -6.65 14.71
C ASP A 84 4.74 -7.44 13.79
N LYS A 85 5.10 -8.70 13.53
CA LYS A 85 4.37 -9.62 12.67
C LYS A 85 2.93 -9.80 13.13
N LYS A 86 2.62 -9.62 14.41
CA LYS A 86 1.23 -9.72 14.92
C LYS A 86 0.28 -8.69 14.31
N TYR A 87 0.80 -7.57 13.78
CA TYR A 87 -0.03 -6.58 13.08
C TYR A 87 -0.23 -6.90 11.59
N ILE A 88 0.58 -7.80 11.05
CA ILE A 88 0.59 -8.16 9.63
C ILE A 88 -0.05 -9.51 9.40
N PHE A 89 0.34 -10.53 10.18
CA PHE A 89 -0.01 -11.93 9.94
C PHE A 89 -1.04 -12.49 10.94
N PRO A 90 -1.94 -13.40 10.50
CA PRO A 90 -2.09 -13.85 9.12
C PRO A 90 -2.58 -12.72 8.20
N LEU A 91 -2.23 -12.77 6.92
CA LEU A 91 -2.73 -11.81 5.94
C LEU A 91 -4.24 -12.02 5.75
N VAL A 92 -4.96 -10.94 5.47
CA VAL A 92 -6.39 -10.96 5.17
C VAL A 92 -6.65 -10.35 3.80
N LEU A 93 -7.61 -10.88 3.06
CA LEU A 93 -7.98 -10.33 1.77
C LEU A 93 -8.75 -9.03 1.94
N ARG A 94 -8.35 -7.99 1.22
CA ARG A 94 -9.07 -6.72 1.13
C ARG A 94 -9.25 -6.27 -0.31
N PRO A 95 -10.37 -5.60 -0.63
CA PRO A 95 -10.61 -5.13 -1.97
C PRO A 95 -9.72 -3.92 -2.29
N ILE A 96 -9.08 -3.95 -3.45
CA ILE A 96 -8.42 -2.82 -4.09
C ILE A 96 -8.87 -2.77 -5.55
N ALA A 97 -9.60 -1.71 -5.90
CA ALA A 97 -10.33 -1.64 -7.16
C ALA A 97 -11.23 -2.87 -7.35
N SER A 98 -11.03 -3.66 -8.41
CA SER A 98 -11.77 -4.89 -8.70
C SER A 98 -11.12 -6.17 -8.17
N GLN A 99 -9.98 -6.08 -7.48
CA GLN A 99 -9.19 -7.22 -7.04
C GLN A 99 -9.23 -7.39 -5.52
N TRP A 100 -9.09 -8.62 -5.05
CA TRP A 100 -8.90 -8.94 -3.63
C TRP A 100 -7.44 -9.30 -3.40
N LEU A 101 -6.72 -8.46 -2.65
CA LEU A 101 -5.30 -8.66 -2.40
C LEU A 101 -5.03 -8.91 -0.91
N TRP A 102 -3.93 -9.63 -0.67
CA TRP A 102 -3.43 -9.86 0.68
C TRP A 102 -2.98 -8.56 1.33
N SER A 103 -3.44 -8.33 2.56
CA SER A 103 -3.20 -7.10 3.30
C SER A 103 -2.93 -7.41 4.79
N PRO A 104 -2.12 -6.60 5.49
CA PRO A 104 -1.86 -6.76 6.92
C PRO A 104 -3.14 -6.87 7.75
N ARG A 105 -3.31 -7.87 8.61
CA ARG A 105 -4.53 -8.02 9.43
C ARG A 105 -4.95 -6.74 10.15
N SER A 106 -4.00 -5.99 10.70
CA SER A 106 -4.25 -4.74 11.43
C SER A 106 -3.52 -3.58 10.76
N ILE A 107 -4.21 -2.94 9.80
CA ILE A 107 -3.69 -1.76 9.08
C ILE A 107 -3.31 -0.63 10.06
N PHE A 108 -4.15 -0.35 11.07
CA PHE A 108 -3.83 0.68 12.06
C PHE A 108 -2.67 0.29 12.98
N GLY A 109 -2.57 -0.99 13.38
CA GLY A 109 -1.44 -1.50 14.15
C GLY A 109 -0.13 -1.33 13.37
N TYR A 110 -0.15 -1.68 12.08
CA TYR A 110 0.94 -1.46 11.14
C TYR A 110 1.33 0.02 11.07
N TYR A 111 0.41 0.93 10.73
CA TYR A 111 0.72 2.36 10.63
C TYR A 111 1.22 2.98 11.94
N ARG A 112 0.62 2.61 13.08
CA ARG A 112 1.08 3.10 14.39
C ARG A 112 2.49 2.62 14.74
N SER A 113 2.84 1.39 14.34
CA SER A 113 4.18 0.87 14.56
C SER A 113 5.25 1.69 13.82
N LEU A 114 4.93 2.17 12.61
CA LEU A 114 5.78 3.08 11.84
C LEU A 114 5.85 4.47 12.50
N GLN A 115 4.71 5.05 12.88
CA GLN A 115 4.65 6.41 13.47
C GLN A 115 5.48 6.56 14.75
N LYS A 116 5.41 5.57 15.67
CA LYS A 116 6.13 5.60 16.94
C LYS A 116 7.65 5.73 16.77
N ARG A 117 8.19 5.23 15.66
CA ARG A 117 9.63 5.14 15.43
C ARG A 117 10.21 6.32 14.68
N HIS A 118 9.46 6.89 13.73
CA HIS A 118 9.92 8.04 12.95
C HIS A 118 9.73 9.39 13.64
N ASN A 119 9.34 9.42 14.92
CA ASN A 119 8.91 10.65 15.61
C ASN A 119 7.84 11.43 14.83
N LEU A 120 7.06 10.74 13.99
CA LEU A 120 5.98 11.32 13.17
C LEU A 120 4.72 11.61 14.00
N TYR A 121 4.85 11.75 15.31
CA TYR A 121 3.78 12.18 16.22
C TYR A 121 3.14 13.52 15.79
N ALA A 122 3.83 14.32 14.98
CA ALA A 122 3.29 15.54 14.38
C ALA A 122 2.22 15.30 13.28
N VAL A 123 2.10 14.08 12.72
CA VAL A 123 1.14 13.75 11.64
C VAL A 123 -0.04 12.90 12.15
N ALA A 124 -0.01 12.47 13.42
CA ALA A 124 -0.86 11.40 13.92
C ALA A 124 -2.21 11.76 14.60
N PRO A 125 -2.55 13.00 15.02
CA PRO A 125 -3.89 13.22 15.58
C PRO A 125 -5.00 13.18 14.52
N SER A 126 -4.65 13.18 13.22
CA SER A 126 -5.60 13.25 12.10
C SER A 126 -5.56 12.05 11.13
N PHE A 127 -5.00 10.90 11.53
CA PHE A 127 -5.00 9.71 10.67
C PHE A 127 -6.43 9.28 10.35
N GLY A 128 -6.83 9.41 9.08
CA GLY A 128 -8.21 9.21 8.61
C GLY A 128 -9.14 10.42 8.72
N GLN A 129 -8.68 11.54 9.30
CA GLN A 129 -9.42 12.81 9.34
C GLN A 129 -8.98 13.77 8.22
N THR A 130 -7.68 13.80 7.91
CA THR A 130 -7.13 14.65 6.86
C THR A 130 -6.63 13.81 5.69
N CYS A 131 -7.09 14.15 4.50
CA CYS A 131 -6.66 13.53 3.25
C CYS A 131 -5.74 14.52 2.56
N LEU A 132 -4.55 14.06 2.19
CA LEU A 132 -3.51 14.88 1.58
C LEU A 132 -3.13 14.32 0.21
N GLN A 133 -2.92 15.22 -0.74
CA GLN A 133 -2.24 14.91 -1.99
C GLN A 133 -0.74 15.15 -1.80
N GLN A 134 0.07 14.12 -2.10
CA GLN A 134 1.53 14.24 -2.06
C GLN A 134 2.03 15.21 -3.14
N ARG A 135 3.16 15.86 -2.88
CA ARG A 135 3.78 16.79 -3.84
C ARG A 135 4.49 16.08 -4.97
N TYR A 136 4.92 14.85 -4.77
CA TYR A 136 5.68 14.11 -5.76
C TYR A 136 4.74 13.53 -6.82
N SER A 137 5.12 13.64 -8.10
CA SER A 137 4.43 12.94 -9.18
C SER A 137 5.35 11.87 -9.75
N HIS A 138 4.99 10.61 -9.54
CA HIS A 138 5.67 9.45 -10.10
C HIS A 138 5.55 9.37 -11.62
N ARG A 139 4.51 9.97 -12.21
CA ARG A 139 4.41 10.09 -13.68
C ARG A 139 5.57 10.87 -14.29
N TYR A 140 6.02 11.94 -13.62
CA TYR A 140 7.07 12.83 -14.10
C TYR A 140 8.38 12.71 -13.32
N GLU A 141 8.41 11.91 -12.25
CA GLU A 141 9.54 11.70 -11.35
C GLU A 141 10.12 13.02 -10.82
N ARG A 142 9.21 13.90 -10.37
CA ARG A 142 9.57 15.22 -9.83
C ARG A 142 8.56 15.73 -8.80
N THR A 143 9.04 16.58 -7.91
CA THR A 143 8.20 17.37 -7.02
C THR A 143 7.40 18.40 -7.80
N THR A 144 6.11 18.49 -7.51
CA THR A 144 5.18 19.48 -8.04
C THR A 144 4.89 20.55 -6.97
N GLN A 145 4.39 21.70 -7.40
CA GLN A 145 3.99 22.78 -6.47
C GLN A 145 2.60 22.53 -5.85
N ASN A 146 1.86 21.55 -6.36
CA ASN A 146 0.51 21.25 -5.92
C ASN A 146 0.57 20.48 -4.60
N PHE A 147 -0.10 21.01 -3.58
CA PHE A 147 -0.29 20.37 -2.29
C PHE A 147 -1.66 20.75 -1.77
N VAL A 148 -2.51 19.76 -1.59
CA VAL A 148 -3.88 19.96 -1.16
C VAL A 148 -4.13 19.09 0.06
N VAL A 149 -4.68 19.70 1.10
CA VAL A 149 -5.12 19.01 2.31
C VAL A 149 -6.59 19.35 2.51
N VAL A 150 -7.42 18.32 2.63
CA VAL A 150 -8.85 18.44 2.90
C VAL A 150 -9.23 17.56 4.08
N ASN A 151 -10.40 17.80 4.66
CA ASN A 151 -10.99 16.81 5.55
C ASN A 151 -11.44 15.60 4.71
N CYS A 152 -11.05 14.38 5.09
CA CYS A 152 -11.43 13.17 4.38
C CYS A 152 -12.95 13.01 4.25
N SER A 153 -13.73 13.54 5.21
CA SER A 153 -15.19 13.49 5.14
C SER A 153 -15.77 14.19 3.91
N GLN A 154 -15.09 15.23 3.40
CA GLN A 154 -15.50 15.93 2.18
C GLN A 154 -15.41 15.03 0.94
N LEU A 155 -14.61 13.96 1.01
CA LEU A 155 -14.38 13.02 -0.09
C LEU A 155 -15.30 11.80 -0.04
N HIS A 156 -16.00 11.52 1.08
CA HIS A 156 -16.81 10.31 1.26
C HIS A 156 -17.95 10.15 0.24
N ASN A 157 -18.43 11.27 -0.33
CA ASN A 157 -19.48 11.27 -1.36
C ASN A 157 -18.94 11.13 -2.79
N ILE A 158 -17.61 11.22 -2.97
CA ILE A 158 -16.96 11.20 -4.29
C ILE A 158 -16.16 9.91 -4.46
N TYR A 159 -15.49 9.46 -3.39
CA TYR A 159 -14.56 8.34 -3.44
C TYR A 159 -14.90 7.26 -2.41
N PRO A 160 -14.65 5.99 -2.75
CA PRO A 160 -14.82 4.91 -1.79
C PRO A 160 -13.93 5.09 -0.56
N TYR A 161 -14.48 4.79 0.62
CA TYR A 161 -13.78 4.89 1.89
C TYR A 161 -14.08 3.69 2.79
N ILE A 162 -13.20 3.44 3.75
CA ILE A 162 -13.36 2.32 4.68
C ILE A 162 -14.07 2.80 5.95
N ARG A 163 -15.22 2.19 6.26
CA ARG A 163 -15.88 2.34 7.56
C ARG A 163 -15.63 1.10 8.40
N ARG A 164 -15.16 1.27 9.64
CA ARG A 164 -14.96 0.17 10.59
C ARG A 164 -15.87 0.35 11.79
N THR A 165 -16.56 -0.71 12.17
CA THR A 165 -17.35 -0.77 13.40
C THR A 165 -17.01 -2.06 14.14
N CYS A 166 -16.50 -1.95 15.35
CA CYS A 166 -16.20 -3.11 16.19
C CYS A 166 -17.17 -3.17 17.37
N ASN A 167 -17.56 -4.39 17.76
CA ASN A 167 -18.23 -4.67 19.01
C ASN A 167 -17.27 -5.40 19.97
N GLU A 168 -17.77 -6.14 20.95
CA GLU A 168 -16.94 -6.86 21.92
C GLU A 168 -16.16 -8.02 21.30
N THR A 169 -16.67 -8.64 20.23
CA THR A 169 -16.14 -9.90 19.69
C THR A 169 -15.76 -9.84 18.22
N LYS A 170 -16.27 -8.85 17.47
CA LYS A 170 -16.11 -8.74 16.01
C LYS A 170 -15.81 -7.31 15.58
N CYS A 171 -15.09 -7.20 14.48
CA CYS A 171 -14.89 -5.98 13.72
C CYS A 171 -15.46 -6.17 12.31
N PHE A 172 -16.33 -5.24 11.92
CA PHE A 172 -16.88 -5.15 10.58
C PHE A 172 -16.17 -4.02 9.83
N GLU A 173 -15.67 -4.33 8.65
CA GLU A 173 -15.04 -3.38 7.74
C GLU A 173 -15.90 -3.29 6.46
N TYR A 174 -16.30 -2.08 6.10
CA TYR A 174 -17.12 -1.81 4.93
C TYR A 174 -16.36 -0.93 3.97
N LEU A 175 -16.29 -1.32 2.69
CA LEU A 175 -15.94 -0.37 1.65
C LEU A 175 -17.24 0.36 1.27
N MET A 176 -17.32 1.63 1.63
CA MET A 176 -18.49 2.48 1.41
C MET A 176 -18.22 3.38 0.21
N ILE A 177 -19.24 3.66 -0.58
CA ILE A 177 -19.30 4.87 -1.41
C ILE A 177 -20.57 5.58 -0.99
N ASN A 178 -20.50 6.87 -0.65
CA ASN A 178 -21.55 7.57 0.12
C ASN A 178 -21.84 6.94 1.50
N GLU A 179 -22.67 7.58 2.33
CA GLU A 179 -22.92 7.14 3.71
C GLU A 179 -23.88 5.94 3.83
N THR A 180 -24.50 5.51 2.72
CA THR A 180 -25.69 4.65 2.77
C THR A 180 -25.46 3.23 2.28
N THR A 181 -24.55 3.00 1.32
CA THR A 181 -24.44 1.69 0.66
C THR A 181 -23.01 1.11 0.75
N PRO A 182 -22.82 -0.04 1.42
CA PRO A 182 -21.55 -0.76 1.35
C PRO A 182 -21.40 -1.43 -0.02
N MET A 183 -20.28 -1.17 -0.69
CA MET A 183 -19.84 -1.92 -1.88
C MET A 183 -19.35 -3.33 -1.50
N TYR A 184 -18.65 -3.44 -0.37
CA TYR A 184 -18.17 -4.71 0.18
C TYR A 184 -18.22 -4.68 1.71
N SER A 185 -18.34 -5.86 2.30
CA SER A 185 -18.25 -6.06 3.75
C SER A 185 -17.29 -7.19 4.08
N LEU A 186 -16.41 -6.97 5.05
CA LEU A 186 -15.53 -7.96 5.64
C LEU A 186 -15.85 -8.08 7.13
N ASN A 187 -15.99 -9.32 7.61
CA ASN A 187 -16.20 -9.63 9.02
C ASN A 187 -14.96 -10.32 9.56
N THR A 188 -14.49 -9.88 10.71
CA THR A 188 -13.27 -10.36 11.35
C THR A 188 -13.48 -10.44 12.86
N ASP A 189 -12.86 -11.42 13.51
CA ASP A 189 -12.88 -11.47 14.97
C ASP A 189 -12.10 -10.28 15.54
N LYS A 190 -12.59 -9.70 16.64
CA LYS A 190 -11.93 -8.56 17.29
C LYS A 190 -10.52 -8.91 17.76
N ASP A 191 -10.29 -10.17 18.13
CA ASP A 191 -8.96 -10.67 18.50
C ASP A 191 -7.98 -10.68 17.31
N ALA A 192 -8.49 -10.71 16.07
CA ALA A 192 -7.69 -10.43 14.89
C ALA A 192 -7.19 -8.96 14.86
N TYR A 193 -7.85 -8.05 15.58
CA TYR A 193 -7.52 -6.63 15.73
C TYR A 193 -7.05 -6.25 17.14
N ALA A 194 -6.94 -7.19 18.08
CA ALA A 194 -6.79 -6.93 19.51
C ALA A 194 -5.42 -6.35 19.87
N HIS A 195 -5.22 -5.07 19.53
CA HIS A 195 -4.37 -4.06 20.15
C HIS A 195 -4.76 -2.68 19.57
N LEU A 196 -6.05 -2.49 19.27
CA LEU A 196 -6.56 -1.20 18.81
C LEU A 196 -6.39 -0.11 19.87
#